data_AF-A0A165FMJ1-F1
#
_entry.id   AF-A0A165FMJ1-F1
#
_cell.length_a   1.000
_cell.length_b   1.000
_cell.length_c   1.000
_cell.angle_alpha   90.00
_cell.angle_beta   90.00
_cell.angle_gamma   90.00
#
_symmetry.space_group_name_H-M   'P 1'
#
loop_
_entity.id
_entity.type
_entity.pdbx_description
1 polymer ?
#
loop_
_entity_poly.entity_id
_entity_poly.type
_entity_poly.pdbx_seq_one_letter_code
_entity_poly.pdbx_strand_id
1 'polypeptide(L)'
;MASDPQSPPDFPAIWEAQILPRLKPYWPMPVNDTLSAPGNIGHVEYMEAYVAIYNAGVSSPRPALGPTSPLVSVHLDALILEWTRAVRLYVGTDLQRYLAAWRNFQIAFPFTSRLFSGVDRHHLPLKGKTLEELARLPLEREVCSSATALRRWRTEVVLPLFGNMGSIPLPHALPAGGDERKSLVEELRASFLACGVAADDEMVIALSTV
;
A
#
# COMPACT_ATOMS: atom_id res chain seq x y z
N MET A 1 30.00 27.97 -22.35
CA MET A 1 29.17 28.46 -21.23
C MET A 1 28.87 27.24 -20.36
N ALA A 2 29.40 27.20 -19.14
CA ALA A 2 29.02 26.17 -18.18
C ALA A 2 27.64 26.54 -17.65
N SER A 3 26.64 25.71 -17.89
CA SER A 3 25.31 25.86 -17.29
C SER A 3 25.45 25.73 -15.77
N ASP A 4 24.89 26.68 -15.03
CA ASP A 4 24.85 26.66 -13.57
C ASP A 4 24.34 25.30 -13.06
N PRO A 5 24.90 24.76 -11.97
CA PRO A 5 24.43 23.51 -11.40
C PRO A 5 22.98 23.72 -10.94
N GLN A 6 22.05 23.11 -11.67
CA GLN A 6 20.64 23.08 -11.29
C GLN A 6 20.53 22.54 -9.87
N SER A 7 19.91 23.32 -8.98
CA SER A 7 19.64 22.86 -7.61
C SER A 7 18.79 21.58 -7.67
N PRO A 8 19.05 20.59 -6.82
CA PRO A 8 18.26 19.36 -6.80
C PRO A 8 16.77 19.68 -6.60
N PRO A 9 15.86 19.00 -7.31
CA PRO A 9 14.43 19.18 -7.13
C PRO A 9 14.03 18.82 -5.68
N ASP A 10 13.22 19.68 -5.06
CA ASP A 10 12.59 19.43 -3.76
C ASP A 10 11.44 18.42 -3.94
N PHE A 11 11.77 17.12 -3.84
CA PHE A 11 10.80 16.05 -4.03
C PHE A 11 9.60 16.14 -3.06
N PRO A 12 9.78 16.41 -1.74
CA PRO A 12 8.65 16.67 -0.84
C PRO A 12 7.69 17.75 -1.36
N ALA A 13 8.21 18.88 -1.87
CA ALA A 13 7.35 19.93 -2.43
C ALA A 13 6.62 19.47 -3.70
N ILE A 14 7.29 18.71 -4.57
CA ILE A 14 6.68 18.13 -5.79
C ILE A 14 5.61 17.09 -5.42
N TRP A 15 5.87 16.26 -4.42
CA TRP A 15 4.94 15.27 -3.90
C TRP A 15 3.64 15.95 -3.45
N GLU A 16 3.75 16.92 -2.54
CA GLU A 16 2.59 17.62 -1.97
C GLU A 16 1.83 18.43 -3.02
N ALA A 17 2.54 19.14 -3.91
CA ALA A 17 1.90 20.05 -4.85
C ALA A 17 1.37 19.37 -6.13
N GLN A 18 2.00 18.29 -6.58
CA GLN A 18 1.75 17.73 -7.91
C GLN A 18 1.32 16.26 -7.88
N ILE A 19 1.93 15.42 -7.04
CA ILE A 19 1.67 13.97 -7.08
C ILE A 19 0.49 13.60 -6.18
N LEU A 20 0.57 13.93 -4.89
CA LEU A 20 -0.43 13.56 -3.89
C LEU A 20 -1.84 14.03 -4.25
N PRO A 21 -2.09 15.27 -4.74
CA PRO A 21 -3.44 15.71 -5.11
C PRO A 21 -4.09 14.84 -6.19
N ARG A 22 -3.30 14.26 -7.09
CA ARG A 22 -3.76 13.36 -8.17
C ARG A 22 -4.03 11.95 -7.66
N LEU A 23 -3.31 11.51 -6.62
CA LEU A 23 -3.48 10.20 -5.99
C LEU A 23 -4.61 10.16 -4.95
N LYS A 24 -4.90 11.28 -4.28
CA LYS A 24 -5.92 11.38 -3.21
C LYS A 24 -7.29 10.79 -3.59
N PRO A 25 -7.86 11.02 -4.79
CA PRO A 25 -9.13 10.40 -5.18
C PRO A 25 -9.06 8.87 -5.23
N TYR A 26 -7.88 8.30 -5.48
CA TYR A 26 -7.64 6.86 -5.56
C TYR A 26 -7.34 6.22 -4.20
N TRP A 27 -6.94 7.04 -3.23
CA TRP A 27 -6.72 6.67 -1.83
C TRP A 27 -7.67 7.45 -0.92
N PRO A 28 -9.00 7.20 -1.02
CA PRO A 28 -9.98 7.94 -0.25
C PRO A 28 -9.75 7.71 1.25
N MET A 29 -9.60 8.78 2.01
CA MET A 29 -9.56 8.70 3.46
C MET A 29 -10.96 8.44 4.00
N PRO A 30 -11.12 7.55 5.00
CA PRO A 30 -12.39 7.43 5.71
C PRO A 30 -12.79 8.76 6.37
N VAL A 31 -14.05 9.16 6.23
CA VAL A 31 -14.63 10.36 6.86
C VAL A 31 -15.99 10.00 7.43
N ASN A 32 -16.25 10.33 8.71
CA ASN A 32 -17.55 10.16 9.37
C ASN A 32 -18.19 8.78 9.10
N ASP A 33 -17.49 7.70 9.44
CA ASP A 33 -17.95 6.32 9.22
C ASP A 33 -18.20 5.91 7.76
N THR A 34 -17.70 6.68 6.79
CA THR A 34 -17.81 6.35 5.37
C THR A 34 -16.43 6.21 4.77
N LEU A 35 -16.27 5.20 3.92
CA LEU A 35 -15.13 5.04 3.04
C LEU A 35 -15.67 5.03 1.60
N SER A 36 -15.39 6.11 0.86
CA SER A 36 -15.79 6.18 -0.55
C SER A 36 -15.09 5.10 -1.37
N ALA A 37 -15.73 4.68 -2.47
CA ALA A 37 -15.03 3.86 -3.47
C ALA A 37 -13.85 4.65 -4.04
N PRO A 38 -12.78 3.97 -4.52
CA PRO A 38 -11.66 4.63 -5.16
C PRO A 38 -12.19 5.33 -6.40
N GLY A 39 -11.86 6.62 -6.55
CA GLY A 39 -12.23 7.38 -7.74
C GLY A 39 -11.51 6.86 -8.98
N ASN A 40 -11.84 7.43 -10.14
CA ASN A 40 -11.04 7.25 -11.35
C ASN A 40 -10.06 8.41 -11.47
N ILE A 41 -8.80 8.11 -11.77
CA ILE A 41 -7.86 9.12 -12.27
C ILE A 41 -7.90 9.04 -13.80
N GLY A 42 -8.13 10.18 -14.44
CA GLY A 42 -8.09 10.24 -15.90
C GLY A 42 -6.69 9.94 -16.41
N HIS A 43 -6.61 9.53 -17.68
CA HIS A 43 -5.31 9.22 -18.30
C HIS A 43 -4.36 10.42 -18.29
N VAL A 44 -4.89 11.64 -18.43
CA VAL A 44 -4.09 12.87 -18.41
C VAL A 44 -3.47 13.09 -17.04
N GLU A 45 -4.28 13.04 -15.98
CA GLU A 45 -3.82 13.21 -14.60
C GLU A 45 -2.82 12.11 -14.21
N TYR A 46 -3.05 10.88 -14.69
CA TYR A 46 -2.09 9.79 -14.52
C TYR A 46 -0.75 10.08 -15.18
N MET A 47 -0.75 10.54 -16.43
CA MET A 47 0.47 10.86 -17.15
C MET A 47 1.19 12.06 -16.54
N GLU A 48 0.47 13.06 -16.04
CA GLU A 48 1.06 14.19 -15.31
C GLU A 48 1.74 13.74 -14.02
N ALA A 49 1.10 12.87 -13.22
CA ALA A 49 1.72 12.30 -12.02
C ALA A 49 2.97 11.49 -12.38
N TYR A 50 2.90 10.66 -13.41
CA TYR A 50 4.04 9.89 -13.92
C TYR A 50 5.20 10.80 -14.35
N VAL A 51 4.92 11.85 -15.12
CA VAL A 51 5.95 12.80 -15.58
C VAL A 51 6.56 13.57 -14.41
N ALA A 52 5.76 14.00 -13.43
CA ALA A 52 6.27 14.66 -12.22
C ALA A 52 7.21 13.73 -11.43
N ILE A 53 6.80 12.48 -11.23
CA ILE A 53 7.60 11.43 -10.59
C ILE A 53 8.90 11.17 -11.36
N TYR A 54 8.81 11.02 -12.68
CA TYR A 54 9.97 10.75 -13.56
C TYR A 54 10.96 11.92 -13.55
N ASN A 55 10.47 13.15 -13.73
CA ASN A 55 11.32 14.35 -13.73
C ASN A 55 12.01 14.54 -12.39
N ALA A 56 11.32 14.31 -11.28
CA ALA A 56 11.90 14.42 -9.96
C ALA A 56 12.94 13.31 -9.68
N GLY A 57 12.72 12.09 -10.22
CA GLY A 57 13.68 10.98 -10.14
C GLY A 57 14.95 11.20 -10.96
N VAL A 58 14.83 11.75 -12.17
CA VAL A 58 15.94 11.97 -13.12
C VAL A 58 16.74 13.24 -12.83
N SER A 59 16.10 14.29 -12.30
CA SER A 59 16.75 15.60 -12.08
C SER A 59 17.47 15.70 -10.73
N SER A 60 17.37 14.66 -9.88
CA SER A 60 18.11 14.61 -8.62
C SER A 60 19.54 14.12 -8.86
N PRO A 61 20.57 14.85 -8.40
CA PRO A 61 21.95 14.37 -8.46
C PRO A 61 22.03 13.07 -7.68
N ARG A 62 22.55 12.01 -8.31
CA ARG A 62 22.74 10.70 -7.66
C ARG A 62 23.42 10.92 -6.30
N PRO A 63 22.76 10.65 -5.16
CA PRO A 63 23.44 10.71 -3.88
C PRO A 63 24.67 9.81 -3.91
N ALA A 64 25.77 10.23 -3.28
CA ALA A 64 26.95 9.39 -3.05
C ALA A 64 26.60 8.09 -2.25
N LEU A 65 25.37 7.98 -1.73
CA LEU A 65 24.86 6.89 -0.89
C LEU A 65 23.70 6.08 -1.52
N GLY A 66 23.44 6.17 -2.82
CA GLY A 66 22.52 5.24 -3.51
C GLY A 66 21.48 5.92 -4.40
N PRO A 67 20.60 5.15 -5.06
CA PRO A 67 19.68 5.69 -6.06
C PRO A 67 18.71 6.73 -5.49
N THR A 68 18.07 7.51 -6.36
CA THR A 68 16.98 8.46 -6.06
C THR A 68 15.67 7.79 -5.60
N SER A 69 15.60 6.48 -5.82
CA SER A 69 14.53 5.54 -5.47
C SER A 69 14.03 5.54 -4.00
N PRO A 70 14.84 5.87 -2.96
CA PRO A 70 14.41 5.91 -1.57
C PRO A 70 13.38 7.00 -1.27
N LEU A 71 13.49 8.20 -1.86
CA LEU A 71 12.59 9.31 -1.52
C LEU A 71 11.17 9.07 -2.03
N VAL A 72 11.04 8.62 -3.29
CA VAL A 72 9.78 8.23 -3.89
C VAL A 72 9.12 7.09 -3.10
N SER A 73 9.91 6.08 -2.73
CA SER A 73 9.49 4.95 -1.92
C SER A 73 8.95 5.38 -0.55
N VAL A 74 9.64 6.31 0.12
CA VAL A 74 9.26 6.83 1.45
C VAL A 74 7.90 7.53 1.41
N HIS A 75 7.65 8.36 0.40
CA HIS A 75 6.36 9.06 0.31
C HIS A 75 5.20 8.12 -0.02
N LEU A 76 5.42 7.10 -0.85
CA LEU A 76 4.41 6.08 -1.10
C LEU A 76 4.13 5.21 0.14
N ASP A 77 5.17 4.78 0.86
CA ASP A 77 5.00 4.03 2.12
C ASP A 77 4.30 4.88 3.17
N ALA A 78 4.60 6.18 3.27
CA ALA A 78 3.92 7.11 4.17
C ALA A 78 2.42 7.24 3.85
N LEU A 79 2.05 7.38 2.56
CA LEU A 79 0.66 7.40 2.13
C LEU A 79 -0.07 6.11 2.53
N ILE A 80 0.54 4.95 2.27
CA ILE A 80 -0.06 3.65 2.60
C ILE A 80 -0.20 3.50 4.12
N LEU A 81 0.82 3.90 4.89
CA LEU A 81 0.83 3.83 6.35
C LEU A 81 -0.25 4.72 6.98
N GLU A 82 -0.37 5.97 6.51
CA GLU A 82 -1.40 6.88 7.00
C GLU A 82 -2.80 6.35 6.68
N TRP A 83 -2.99 5.89 5.44
CA TRP A 83 -4.27 5.35 5.00
C TRP A 83 -4.66 4.08 5.76
N THR A 84 -3.74 3.12 5.95
CA THR A 84 -4.04 1.88 6.69
C THR A 84 -4.39 2.15 8.15
N ARG A 85 -3.73 3.12 8.80
CA ARG A 85 -4.07 3.53 10.17
C ARG A 85 -5.46 4.14 10.27
N ALA A 86 -5.81 5.02 9.33
CA ALA A 86 -7.16 5.59 9.28
C ALA A 86 -8.21 4.53 9.01
N VAL A 87 -7.93 3.60 8.08
CA VAL A 87 -8.80 2.46 7.78
C VAL A 87 -9.02 1.58 9.00
N ARG A 88 -7.98 1.25 9.77
CA ARG A 88 -8.15 0.45 11.00
C ARG A 88 -9.17 1.09 11.94
N LEU A 89 -9.09 2.41 12.14
CA LEU A 89 -10.04 3.14 13.00
C LEU A 89 -11.46 3.12 12.41
N TYR A 90 -11.59 3.30 11.10
CA TYR A 90 -12.87 3.22 10.39
C TYR A 90 -13.53 1.83 10.49
N VAL A 91 -12.73 0.77 10.38
CA VAL A 91 -13.20 -0.62 10.47
C VAL A 91 -13.72 -0.90 11.87
N GLY A 92 -12.95 -0.55 12.91
CA GLY A 92 -13.33 -0.80 14.30
C GLY A 92 -13.58 -2.28 14.56
N THR A 93 -14.86 -2.67 14.60
CA THR A 93 -15.31 -4.06 14.79
C THR A 93 -16.21 -4.57 13.65
N ASP A 94 -16.39 -3.80 12.58
CA ASP A 94 -17.31 -4.10 11.49
C ASP A 94 -16.58 -4.82 10.33
N LEU A 95 -16.93 -6.09 10.13
CA LEU A 95 -16.34 -6.94 9.10
C LEU A 95 -16.64 -6.46 7.67
N GLN A 96 -17.80 -5.84 7.43
CA GLN A 96 -18.15 -5.32 6.11
C GLN A 96 -17.29 -4.11 5.77
N ARG A 97 -17.01 -3.25 6.77
CA ARG A 97 -16.06 -2.15 6.60
C ARG A 97 -14.65 -2.65 6.30
N TYR A 98 -14.21 -3.74 6.94
CA TYR A 98 -12.93 -4.38 6.62
C TYR A 98 -12.86 -4.80 5.16
N LEU A 99 -13.87 -5.52 4.66
CA LEU A 99 -13.88 -6.03 3.29
C LEU A 99 -13.97 -4.90 2.26
N ALA A 100 -14.78 -3.87 2.52
CA ALA A 100 -14.82 -2.68 1.68
C ALA A 100 -13.44 -2.01 1.59
N ALA A 101 -12.75 -1.85 2.72
CA ALA A 101 -11.41 -1.29 2.74
C ALA A 101 -10.38 -2.20 2.05
N TRP A 102 -10.47 -3.52 2.22
CA TRP A 102 -9.60 -4.48 1.54
C TRP A 102 -9.74 -4.40 0.01
N ARG A 103 -10.97 -4.38 -0.50
CA ARG A 103 -11.24 -4.23 -1.94
C ARG A 103 -10.72 -2.89 -2.47
N ASN A 104 -10.89 -1.81 -1.71
CA ASN A 104 -10.31 -0.51 -2.05
C ASN A 104 -8.78 -0.60 -2.14
N PHE A 105 -8.12 -1.24 -1.18
CA PHE A 105 -6.67 -1.43 -1.20
C PHE A 105 -6.21 -2.24 -2.43
N GLN A 106 -6.93 -3.32 -2.77
CA GLN A 106 -6.63 -4.17 -3.93
C GLN A 106 -6.76 -3.42 -5.26
N ILE A 107 -7.64 -2.42 -5.35
CA ILE A 107 -7.79 -1.55 -6.51
C ILE A 107 -6.70 -0.46 -6.50
N ALA A 108 -6.56 0.23 -5.36
CA ALA A 108 -5.70 1.39 -5.17
C ALA A 108 -4.23 1.08 -5.43
N PHE A 109 -3.74 0.01 -4.80
CA PHE A 109 -2.32 -0.25 -4.71
C PHE A 109 -1.64 -0.63 -6.04
N PRO A 110 -2.13 -1.63 -6.82
CA PRO A 110 -1.47 -2.04 -8.06
C PRO A 110 -1.34 -0.90 -9.07
N PHE A 111 -2.33 0.00 -9.08
CA PHE A 111 -2.34 1.17 -9.93
C PHE A 111 -1.25 2.17 -9.50
N THR A 112 -1.23 2.54 -8.22
CA THR A 112 -0.25 3.48 -7.68
C THR A 112 1.16 2.92 -7.79
N SER A 113 1.38 1.62 -7.51
CA SER A 113 2.69 0.97 -7.68
C SER A 113 3.22 1.04 -9.12
N ARG A 114 2.35 0.96 -10.15
CA ARG A 114 2.75 1.08 -11.55
C ARG A 114 3.31 2.46 -11.91
N LEU A 115 2.80 3.54 -11.30
CA LEU A 115 3.32 4.90 -11.50
C LEU A 115 4.80 5.01 -11.13
N PHE A 116 5.22 4.28 -10.09
CA PHE A 116 6.59 4.35 -9.58
C PHE A 116 7.53 3.32 -10.23
N SER A 117 6.97 2.26 -10.84
CA SER A 117 7.74 1.20 -11.49
C SER A 117 8.69 1.67 -12.60
N GLY A 118 8.39 2.79 -13.27
CA GLY A 118 9.26 3.40 -14.27
C GLY A 118 10.55 3.98 -13.67
N VAL A 119 10.44 4.63 -12.51
CA VAL A 119 11.59 5.17 -11.76
C VAL A 119 12.41 4.03 -11.16
N ASP A 120 11.74 2.99 -10.65
CA ASP A 120 12.43 1.83 -10.07
C ASP A 120 13.31 1.07 -11.07
N ARG A 121 12.88 0.94 -12.33
CA ARG A 121 13.63 0.27 -13.40
C ARG A 121 14.89 1.03 -13.84
N HIS A 122 14.89 2.36 -13.74
CA HIS A 122 16.04 3.18 -14.11
C HIS A 122 17.03 3.38 -12.97
N HIS A 123 16.57 3.26 -11.72
CA HIS A 123 17.38 3.57 -10.54
C HIS A 123 17.83 2.35 -9.74
N LEU A 124 17.22 1.17 -9.90
CA LEU A 124 17.69 -0.03 -9.21
C LEU A 124 18.40 -0.99 -10.17
N PRO A 125 19.61 -1.48 -9.84
CA PRO A 125 20.16 -2.66 -10.49
C PRO A 125 19.46 -3.90 -9.92
N LEU A 126 18.17 -4.10 -10.22
CA LEU A 126 17.42 -5.31 -9.86
C LEU A 126 17.68 -6.49 -10.80
N LYS A 127 18.64 -6.38 -11.73
CA LYS A 127 19.00 -7.51 -12.61
C LYS A 127 19.60 -8.65 -11.77
N GLY A 128 18.82 -9.73 -11.60
CA GLY A 128 19.31 -11.03 -11.15
C GLY A 128 19.13 -11.40 -9.68
N LYS A 129 18.41 -10.61 -8.87
CA LYS A 129 18.13 -10.95 -7.46
C LYS A 129 16.77 -11.62 -7.27
N THR A 130 16.69 -12.56 -6.33
CA THR A 130 15.48 -13.32 -6.00
C THR A 130 14.55 -12.53 -5.07
N LEU A 131 13.26 -12.89 -5.05
CA LEU A 131 12.25 -12.26 -4.16
C LEU A 131 12.64 -12.35 -2.67
N GLU A 132 13.31 -13.43 -2.28
CA GLU A 132 13.76 -13.69 -0.91
C GLU A 132 14.91 -12.77 -0.49
N GLU A 133 15.79 -12.42 -1.43
CA GLU A 133 16.88 -11.46 -1.22
C GLU A 133 16.35 -10.02 -1.09
N LEU A 134 15.25 -9.70 -1.78
CA LEU A 134 14.61 -8.39 -1.69
C LEU A 134 13.90 -8.18 -0.36
N ALA A 135 13.28 -9.23 0.20
CA ALA A 135 12.56 -9.17 1.48
C ALA A 135 13.46 -9.04 2.73
N ARG A 136 14.79 -9.18 2.57
CA ARG A 136 15.79 -9.07 3.64
C ARG A 136 16.51 -7.71 3.66
N LEU A 137 16.20 -6.83 2.70
CA LEU A 137 16.81 -5.50 2.67
C LEU A 137 16.23 -4.63 3.81
N PRO A 138 17.03 -3.74 4.42
CA PRO A 138 16.51 -2.76 5.37
C PRO A 138 15.39 -1.96 4.72
N LEU A 139 14.29 -1.70 5.44
CA LEU A 139 13.12 -0.93 4.95
C LEU A 139 13.51 0.42 4.30
N GLU A 140 14.59 1.05 4.78
CA GLU A 140 15.15 2.30 4.24
C GLU A 140 15.77 2.16 2.83
N ARG A 141 16.00 0.93 2.38
CA ARG A 141 16.51 0.56 1.04
C ARG A 141 15.49 -0.19 0.20
N GLU A 142 14.34 -0.52 0.77
CA GLU A 142 13.25 -1.16 0.05
C GLU A 142 12.47 -0.08 -0.70
N VAL A 143 12.33 -0.28 -2.00
CA VAL A 143 11.25 0.36 -2.74
C VAL A 143 9.94 -0.17 -2.20
N CYS A 144 8.97 0.73 -1.97
CA CYS A 144 7.63 0.39 -1.56
C CYS A 144 6.97 -0.46 -2.65
N SER A 145 7.20 -1.76 -2.53
CA SER A 145 6.74 -2.80 -3.42
C SER A 145 5.38 -3.31 -2.97
N SER A 146 4.77 -4.17 -3.78
CA SER A 146 3.58 -4.92 -3.37
C SER A 146 3.76 -5.64 -2.04
N ALA A 147 4.96 -6.18 -1.80
CA ALA A 147 5.27 -6.85 -0.55
C ALA A 147 5.33 -5.89 0.66
N THR A 148 5.83 -4.67 0.47
CA THR A 148 5.86 -3.66 1.55
C THR A 148 4.45 -3.17 1.88
N ALA A 149 3.64 -2.85 0.87
CA ALA A 149 2.27 -2.43 1.08
C ALA A 149 1.40 -3.52 1.75
N LEU A 150 1.57 -4.78 1.33
CA LEU A 150 0.89 -5.91 1.96
C LEU A 150 1.38 -6.15 3.40
N ARG A 151 2.67 -5.96 3.69
CA ARG A 151 3.20 -5.98 5.06
C ARG A 151 2.60 -4.86 5.91
N ARG A 152 2.40 -3.65 5.37
CA ARG A 152 1.71 -2.54 6.05
C ARG A 152 0.25 -2.90 6.34
N TRP A 153 -0.47 -3.46 5.37
CA TRP A 153 -1.83 -3.96 5.60
C TRP A 153 -1.88 -5.00 6.72
N ARG A 154 -0.96 -5.97 6.72
CA ARG A 154 -0.87 -6.98 7.78
C ARG A 154 -0.66 -6.35 9.15
N THR A 155 0.33 -5.47 9.26
CA THR A 155 0.80 -4.92 10.55
C THR A 155 -0.13 -3.85 11.13
N GLU A 156 -0.70 -2.99 10.27
CA GLU A 156 -1.51 -1.86 10.71
C GLU A 156 -3.00 -2.17 10.72
N VAL A 157 -3.46 -3.22 10.00
CA VAL A 157 -4.89 -3.56 9.90
C VAL A 157 -5.17 -4.99 10.36
N VAL A 158 -4.59 -6.00 9.73
CA VAL A 158 -4.97 -7.41 10.00
C VAL A 158 -4.65 -7.83 11.43
N LEU A 159 -3.39 -7.68 11.87
CA LEU A 159 -2.98 -8.13 13.20
C LEU A 159 -3.70 -7.35 14.33
N PRO A 160 -3.87 -6.02 14.26
CA PRO A 160 -4.62 -5.30 15.28
C PRO A 160 -6.12 -5.65 15.33
N LEU A 161 -6.72 -6.06 14.21
CA LEU A 161 -8.15 -6.40 14.17
C LEU A 161 -8.41 -7.87 14.51
N PHE A 162 -7.56 -8.79 14.05
CA PHE A 162 -7.85 -10.22 14.08
C PHE A 162 -6.82 -11.05 14.85
N GLY A 163 -5.64 -10.50 15.14
CA GLY A 163 -4.57 -11.21 15.84
C GLY A 163 -4.90 -11.48 17.31
N ASN A 164 -3.91 -11.94 18.06
CA ASN A 164 -4.06 -12.14 19.50
C ASN A 164 -4.38 -10.80 20.18
N MET A 165 -5.51 -10.74 20.90
CA MET A 165 -6.13 -9.51 21.42
C MET A 165 -6.70 -8.53 20.37
N GLY A 166 -6.99 -9.00 19.16
CA GLY A 166 -7.63 -8.22 18.11
C GLY A 166 -9.05 -7.78 18.48
N SER A 167 -9.52 -6.69 17.88
CA SER A 167 -10.86 -6.13 18.15
C SER A 167 -12.02 -6.95 17.58
N ILE A 168 -11.75 -7.87 16.63
CA ILE A 168 -12.77 -8.69 15.97
C ILE A 168 -12.55 -10.17 16.32
N PRO A 169 -13.42 -10.76 17.16
CA PRO A 169 -13.38 -12.19 17.46
C PRO A 169 -13.98 -13.00 16.29
N LEU A 170 -13.13 -13.50 15.40
CA LEU A 170 -13.48 -14.16 14.13
C LEU A 170 -14.57 -15.26 14.19
N PRO A 171 -14.68 -16.12 15.23
CA PRO A 171 -15.75 -17.11 15.27
C PRO A 171 -17.14 -16.49 15.50
N HIS A 172 -17.21 -15.35 16.17
CA HIS A 172 -18.45 -14.69 16.59
C HIS A 172 -18.88 -13.56 15.64
N ALA A 173 -17.92 -12.98 14.92
CA ALA A 173 -18.19 -11.92 13.95
C ALA A 173 -18.75 -12.44 12.62
N LEU A 174 -18.65 -13.75 12.36
CA LEU A 174 -19.14 -14.37 11.13
C LEU A 174 -20.65 -14.69 11.22
N PRO A 175 -21.40 -14.62 10.11
CA PRO A 175 -22.78 -15.09 10.05
C PRO A 175 -22.90 -16.57 10.43
N ALA A 176 -24.03 -16.96 11.03
CA ALA A 176 -24.24 -18.29 11.59
C ALA A 176 -24.18 -19.44 10.54
N GLY A 177 -24.39 -19.19 9.25
CA GLY A 177 -24.30 -20.21 8.21
C GLY A 177 -24.68 -19.70 6.81
N GLY A 178 -24.62 -20.60 5.82
CA GLY A 178 -25.03 -20.33 4.44
C GLY A 178 -23.90 -19.89 3.50
N ASP A 179 -24.26 -19.54 2.26
CA ASP A 179 -23.31 -19.16 1.22
C ASP A 179 -22.64 -17.80 1.48
N GLU A 180 -23.34 -16.89 2.17
CA GLU A 180 -22.79 -15.61 2.62
C GLU A 180 -21.59 -15.83 3.56
N ARG A 181 -21.71 -16.73 4.53
CA ARG A 181 -20.63 -17.09 5.44
C ARG A 181 -19.42 -17.63 4.68
N LYS A 182 -19.64 -18.55 3.73
CA LYS A 182 -18.57 -19.14 2.93
C LYS A 182 -17.82 -18.09 2.12
N SER A 183 -18.54 -17.20 1.44
CA SER A 183 -17.94 -16.13 0.65
C SER A 183 -17.12 -15.17 1.51
N LEU A 184 -17.61 -14.79 2.70
CA LEU A 184 -16.88 -13.95 3.64
C LEU A 184 -15.60 -14.64 4.14
N VAL A 185 -15.69 -15.91 4.53
CA VAL A 185 -14.55 -16.70 5.00
C VAL A 185 -13.48 -16.83 3.92
N GLU A 186 -13.89 -17.10 2.68
CA GLU A 186 -12.96 -17.19 1.53
C GLU A 186 -12.25 -15.87 1.28
N GLU A 187 -12.96 -14.74 1.31
CA GLU A 187 -12.37 -13.43 1.08
C GLU A 187 -11.44 -12.99 2.22
N LEU A 188 -11.81 -13.25 3.48
CA LEU A 188 -10.95 -13.00 4.63
C LEU A 188 -9.68 -13.84 4.58
N ARG A 189 -9.82 -15.14 4.30
CA ARG A 189 -8.67 -16.04 4.14
C ARG A 189 -7.76 -15.57 3.02
N ALA A 190 -8.33 -15.22 1.85
CA ALA A 190 -7.56 -14.70 0.73
C ALA A 190 -6.81 -13.41 1.12
N SER A 191 -7.46 -12.51 1.88
CA SER A 191 -6.84 -11.28 2.38
C SER A 191 -5.68 -11.55 3.34
N PHE A 192 -5.86 -12.45 4.31
CA PHE A 192 -4.83 -12.81 5.30
C PHE A 192 -3.61 -13.46 4.62
N LEU A 193 -3.86 -14.43 3.74
CA LEU A 193 -2.80 -15.11 3.00
C LEU A 193 -2.07 -14.14 2.06
N ALA A 194 -2.79 -13.25 1.37
CA ALA A 194 -2.19 -12.25 0.49
C ALA A 194 -1.22 -11.33 1.23
N CYS A 195 -1.50 -11.00 2.49
CA CYS A 195 -0.64 -10.15 3.31
C CYS A 195 0.45 -10.90 4.10
N GLY A 196 0.57 -12.23 3.89
CA GLY A 196 1.63 -13.05 4.47
C GLY A 196 1.34 -13.53 5.89
N VAL A 197 0.07 -13.71 6.25
CA VAL A 197 -0.32 -14.54 7.40
C VAL A 197 -0.16 -16.01 6.99
N ALA A 198 0.41 -16.83 7.87
CA ALA A 198 0.63 -18.24 7.58
C ALA A 198 -0.69 -19.02 7.55
N ALA A 199 -0.78 -20.09 6.75
CA ALA A 199 -2.01 -20.87 6.62
C ALA A 199 -2.38 -21.63 7.91
N ASP A 200 -1.38 -21.91 8.75
CA ASP A 200 -1.47 -22.55 10.05
C ASP A 200 -1.53 -21.53 11.21
N ASP A 201 -1.63 -20.23 10.91
CA ASP A 201 -1.86 -19.21 11.92
C ASP A 201 -3.26 -19.37 12.55
N GLU A 202 -3.37 -19.10 13.85
CA GLU A 202 -4.61 -19.21 14.61
C GLU A 202 -5.77 -18.43 13.97
N MET A 203 -5.50 -17.27 13.35
CA MET A 203 -6.53 -16.48 12.66
C MET A 203 -7.10 -17.23 11.45
N VAL A 204 -6.25 -17.91 10.67
CA VAL A 204 -6.66 -18.65 9.47
C VAL A 204 -7.34 -19.96 9.85
N ILE A 205 -6.87 -20.61 10.92
CA ILE A 205 -7.51 -21.80 11.48
C ILE A 205 -8.90 -21.44 12.02
N ALA A 206 -9.05 -20.31 12.73
CA ALA A 206 -10.32 -19.85 13.30
C ALA A 206 -11.42 -19.65 12.24
N LEU A 207 -11.03 -19.26 11.01
CA LEU A 207 -11.93 -19.16 9.85
C LEU A 207 -12.45 -20.52 9.36
N SER A 208 -11.79 -21.62 9.74
CA SER A 208 -12.04 -22.98 9.26
C SER A 208 -12.79 -23.85 10.28
N THR A 209 -12.86 -23.42 11.55
CA THR A 209 -13.34 -24.22 12.68
C THR A 209 -14.84 -24.09 12.98
N VAL A 210 -15.67 -23.66 12.04
CA VAL A 210 -17.13 -23.58 12.23
C VAL A 210 -17.89 -23.93 10.95
#